data_AF-A0A523PUS9-F1
#
_entry.id   AF-A0A523PUS9-F1
#
_cell.length_a   1.000
_cell.length_b   1.000
_cell.length_c   1.000
_cell.angle_alpha   90.00
_cell.angle_beta   90.00
_cell.angle_gamma   90.00
#
_symmetry.space_group_name_H-M   'P 1'
#
loop_
_entity.id
_entity.type
_entity.pdbx_description
1 polymer ?
#
loop_
_entity_poly.entity_id
_entity_poly.type
_entity_poly.pdbx_seq_one_letter_code
_entity_poly.pdbx_strand_id
1 'polypeptide(L)'
;RLTQGRLPDSRLATMESVLCGLERESDLPGSLAPAAWFDFLAGRAHRLEGVFQHNLDDVLSLVTLAAYLGRAEAEVRADGRPLAGCAIARARALARSHLGAGDRRAALPWIDTAIERERAAGADPRDLVLLRAKSLRLTGESAAARADFEALAAGPEDRHTTPALIELAKLLEHDAKDFAAAHATSLRARDIAPRRHTGRELTAFQADLDRRTPRLAAKQVRQESDRAT
;
A
#
# COMPACT_ATOMS: atom_id res chain seq x y z
N ARG A 1 0.01 -10.17 -3.69
CA ARG A 1 0.27 -8.98 -2.86
C ARG A 1 1.72 -8.52 -2.92
N LEU A 2 2.72 -9.37 -2.67
CA LEU A 2 4.16 -9.02 -2.79
C LEU A 2 4.63 -8.83 -4.24
N THR A 3 3.93 -9.43 -5.20
CA THR A 3 4.28 -9.45 -6.62
C THR A 3 3.17 -8.87 -7.52
N GLN A 4 2.17 -8.24 -6.91
CA GLN A 4 0.94 -7.83 -7.59
C GLN A 4 1.25 -6.80 -8.68
N GLY A 5 0.76 -7.05 -9.89
CA GLY A 5 0.99 -6.22 -11.07
C GLY A 5 2.41 -6.31 -11.66
N ARG A 6 3.23 -7.28 -11.22
CA ARG A 6 4.62 -7.45 -11.68
C ARG A 6 4.92 -8.86 -12.23
N LEU A 7 3.99 -9.81 -12.08
CA LEU A 7 4.07 -11.12 -12.74
C LEU A 7 3.12 -11.17 -13.94
N PRO A 8 3.43 -11.96 -14.98
CA PRO A 8 2.56 -12.17 -16.14
C PRO A 8 1.15 -12.65 -15.79
N ASP A 9 1.06 -13.52 -14.78
CA ASP A 9 -0.20 -14.02 -14.23
C ASP A 9 -0.04 -14.42 -12.75
N SER A 10 -1.13 -14.89 -12.15
CA SER A 10 -1.15 -15.38 -10.75
C SER A 10 -1.12 -16.92 -10.66
N ARG A 11 -0.67 -17.62 -11.71
CA ARG A 11 -0.55 -19.08 -11.70
C ARG A 11 0.62 -19.49 -10.82
N LEU A 12 0.49 -20.64 -10.16
CA LEU A 12 1.51 -21.18 -9.27
C LEU A 12 2.85 -21.40 -10.01
N ALA A 13 2.81 -21.96 -11.23
CA ALA A 13 3.98 -22.13 -12.09
C ALA A 13 4.76 -20.82 -12.35
N THR A 14 4.05 -19.71 -12.56
CA THR A 14 4.68 -18.39 -12.74
C THR A 14 5.38 -17.93 -11.48
N MET A 15 4.77 -18.14 -10.31
CA MET A 15 5.38 -17.79 -9.02
C MET A 15 6.59 -18.65 -8.71
N GLU A 16 6.51 -19.95 -8.96
CA GLU A 16 7.60 -20.92 -8.82
C GLU A 16 8.83 -20.52 -9.63
N SER A 17 8.64 -20.26 -10.93
CA SER A 17 9.74 -19.86 -11.81
C SER A 17 10.33 -18.52 -11.40
N VAL A 18 9.49 -17.48 -11.23
CA VAL A 18 10.00 -16.12 -11.03
C VAL A 18 10.55 -15.87 -9.62
N LEU A 19 9.98 -16.51 -8.59
CA LEU A 19 10.35 -16.24 -7.19
C LEU A 19 11.31 -17.29 -6.63
N CYS A 20 11.14 -18.55 -7.03
CA CYS A 20 11.89 -19.67 -6.46
C CYS A 20 12.95 -20.19 -7.43
N GLY A 21 12.81 -19.96 -8.74
CA GLY A 21 13.68 -20.49 -9.78
C GLY A 21 13.38 -21.96 -10.11
N LEU A 22 12.14 -22.39 -9.88
CA LEU A 22 11.69 -23.76 -10.14
C LEU A 22 11.11 -23.86 -11.56
N GLU A 23 11.54 -24.87 -12.32
CA GLU A 23 10.99 -25.21 -13.63
C GLU A 23 10.34 -26.60 -13.56
N ARG A 24 9.11 -26.73 -14.04
CA ARG A 24 8.36 -27.99 -14.08
C ARG A 24 8.45 -28.58 -15.48
N GLU A 25 8.96 -29.80 -15.61
CA GLU A 25 9.17 -30.45 -16.91
C GLU A 25 7.96 -31.27 -17.41
N SER A 26 7.04 -31.69 -16.54
CA SER A 26 5.94 -32.58 -16.97
C SER A 26 4.76 -32.57 -16.01
N ASP A 27 3.70 -31.84 -16.37
CA ASP A 27 2.46 -31.85 -15.60
C ASP A 27 1.32 -32.50 -16.41
N LEU A 28 0.60 -33.40 -15.75
CA LEU A 28 -0.77 -33.71 -16.16
C LEU A 28 -1.60 -32.44 -15.93
N PRO A 29 -2.27 -31.87 -16.95
CA PRO A 29 -3.15 -30.73 -16.73
C PRO A 29 -4.16 -31.05 -15.62
N GLY A 30 -4.30 -30.16 -14.64
CA GLY A 30 -5.22 -30.37 -13.50
C GLY A 30 -6.66 -30.65 -13.91
N SER A 31 -7.09 -30.19 -15.10
CA SER A 31 -8.38 -30.52 -15.70
C SER A 31 -8.59 -32.00 -16.03
N LEU A 32 -7.50 -32.78 -16.15
CA LEU A 32 -7.55 -34.23 -16.41
C LEU A 32 -7.57 -35.06 -15.12
N ALA A 33 -7.39 -34.46 -13.94
CA ALA A 33 -7.42 -35.18 -12.67
C ALA A 33 -8.75 -35.93 -12.44
N PRO A 34 -9.95 -35.35 -12.72
CA PRO A 34 -11.21 -36.08 -12.59
C PRO A 34 -11.29 -37.31 -13.51
N ALA A 35 -10.82 -37.19 -14.76
CA ALA A 35 -10.84 -38.30 -15.72
C ALA A 35 -9.93 -39.45 -15.25
N ALA A 36 -8.70 -39.12 -14.83
CA ALA A 36 -7.75 -40.09 -14.29
C ALA A 36 -8.31 -40.83 -13.07
N TRP A 37 -9.06 -40.14 -12.20
CA TRP A 37 -9.74 -40.75 -11.05
C TRP A 37 -10.85 -41.72 -11.45
N PHE A 38 -11.74 -41.33 -12.38
CA PHE A 38 -12.83 -42.21 -12.81
C PHE A 38 -12.35 -43.42 -13.61
N ASP A 39 -11.27 -43.28 -14.39
CA ASP A 39 -10.64 -44.43 -15.06
C ASP A 39 -10.06 -45.43 -14.05
N PHE A 40 -9.40 -44.94 -13.00
CA PHE A 40 -8.94 -45.78 -11.88
C PHE A 40 -10.09 -46.52 -11.21
N LEU A 41 -11.17 -45.82 -10.83
CA LEU A 41 -12.33 -46.44 -10.17
C LEU A 41 -13.02 -47.51 -11.02
N ALA A 42 -12.98 -47.36 -12.34
CA ALA A 42 -13.58 -48.29 -13.28
C ALA A 42 -12.64 -49.44 -13.70
N GLY A 43 -11.42 -49.52 -13.16
CA GLY A 43 -10.42 -50.51 -13.55
C GLY A 43 -9.92 -50.36 -14.99
N ARG A 44 -10.01 -49.15 -15.56
CA ARG A 44 -9.47 -48.83 -16.90
C ARG A 44 -8.03 -48.33 -16.79
N ALA A 45 -7.32 -48.31 -17.92
CA ALA A 45 -6.02 -47.65 -17.99
C ALA A 45 -6.16 -46.18 -17.55
N HIS A 46 -5.37 -45.77 -16.56
CA HIS A 46 -5.48 -44.47 -15.90
C HIS A 46 -4.14 -43.74 -15.85
N ARG A 47 -4.17 -42.50 -15.34
CA ARG A 47 -3.00 -41.63 -15.13
C ARG A 47 -2.95 -41.06 -13.71
N LEU A 48 -3.54 -41.77 -12.74
CA LEU A 48 -3.71 -41.29 -11.36
C LEU A 48 -2.38 -40.95 -10.68
N GLU A 49 -1.30 -41.67 -11.02
CA GLU A 49 0.07 -41.40 -10.57
C GLU A 49 0.52 -39.98 -10.92
N GLY A 50 0.13 -39.49 -12.10
CA GLY A 50 0.40 -38.11 -12.51
C GLY A 50 -0.34 -37.07 -11.66
N VAL A 51 -1.54 -37.40 -11.17
CA VAL A 51 -2.30 -36.54 -10.25
C VAL A 51 -1.61 -36.46 -8.89
N PHE A 52 -1.06 -37.58 -8.40
CA PHE A 52 -0.30 -37.60 -7.15
C PHE A 52 1.02 -36.85 -7.26
N GLN A 53 1.76 -37.04 -8.35
CA GLN A 53 3.00 -36.30 -8.60
C GLN A 53 2.72 -34.79 -8.65
N HIS A 54 1.69 -34.37 -9.38
CA HIS A 54 1.28 -32.97 -9.45
C HIS A 54 0.95 -32.39 -8.06
N ASN A 55 0.17 -33.13 -7.25
CA ASN A 55 -0.16 -32.70 -5.89
C ASN A 55 1.08 -32.59 -4.99
N LEU A 56 2.00 -33.55 -5.09
CA LEU A 56 3.26 -33.51 -4.33
C LEU A 56 4.04 -32.24 -4.68
N ASP A 57 4.20 -31.96 -5.97
CA ASP A 57 4.93 -30.79 -6.44
C ASP A 57 4.25 -29.47 -6.04
N ASP A 58 2.91 -29.42 -6.04
CA ASP A 58 2.16 -28.27 -5.53
C ASP A 58 2.39 -28.03 -4.03
N VAL A 59 2.35 -29.10 -3.22
CA VAL A 59 2.62 -29.00 -1.77
C VAL A 59 4.06 -28.53 -1.52
N LEU A 60 5.03 -29.08 -2.23
CA LEU A 60 6.44 -28.67 -2.13
C LEU A 60 6.64 -27.21 -2.56
N SER A 61 5.90 -26.77 -3.58
CA SER A 61 5.95 -25.39 -4.05
C SER A 61 5.31 -24.42 -3.07
N LEU A 62 4.21 -24.79 -2.42
CA LEU A 62 3.64 -24.01 -1.33
C LEU A 62 4.59 -23.89 -0.14
N VAL A 63 5.29 -24.96 0.23
CA VAL A 63 6.34 -24.92 1.28
C VAL A 63 7.48 -23.98 0.88
N THR A 64 7.92 -24.05 -0.39
CA THR A 64 9.00 -23.20 -0.90
C THR A 64 8.57 -21.73 -0.94
N LEU A 65 7.35 -21.44 -1.37
CA LEU A 65 6.78 -20.10 -1.34
C LEU A 65 6.62 -19.59 0.09
N ALA A 66 6.19 -20.43 1.04
CA ALA A 66 6.13 -20.05 2.46
C ALA A 66 7.52 -19.69 3.00
N ALA A 67 8.56 -20.45 2.66
CA ALA A 67 9.94 -20.12 3.01
C ALA A 67 10.41 -18.81 2.37
N TYR A 68 10.06 -18.56 1.09
CA TYR A 68 10.29 -17.28 0.41
C TYR A 68 9.62 -16.11 1.17
N LEU A 69 8.36 -16.28 1.58
CA LEU A 69 7.62 -15.27 2.35
C LEU A 69 8.27 -14.99 3.71
N GLY A 70 8.73 -16.03 4.42
CA GLY A 70 9.45 -15.89 5.68
C GLY A 70 10.79 -15.14 5.56
N ARG A 71 11.30 -14.95 4.33
CA ARG A 71 12.49 -14.18 4.02
C ARG A 71 12.19 -12.80 3.42
N ALA A 72 10.92 -12.43 3.24
CA ALA A 72 10.55 -11.20 2.56
C ALA A 72 11.08 -9.93 3.25
N GLU A 73 11.13 -9.92 4.58
CA GLU A 73 11.69 -8.81 5.35
C GLU A 73 13.23 -8.73 5.29
N ALA A 74 13.90 -9.89 5.28
CA ALA A 74 15.36 -9.93 5.15
C ALA A 74 15.81 -9.58 3.71
N GLU A 75 14.93 -9.77 2.72
CA GLU A 75 15.21 -9.64 1.29
C GLU A 75 16.41 -10.47 0.79
N VAL A 76 16.76 -11.52 1.54
CA VAL A 76 17.89 -12.39 1.29
C VAL A 76 17.46 -13.85 1.42
N ARG A 77 17.89 -14.67 0.47
CA ARG A 77 17.67 -16.11 0.41
C ARG A 77 18.51 -16.84 1.47
N ALA A 78 18.21 -18.12 1.72
CA ALA A 78 19.01 -18.93 2.64
C ALA A 78 20.47 -19.12 2.22
N ASP A 79 20.77 -19.03 0.92
CA ASP A 79 22.11 -19.10 0.36
C ASP A 79 22.85 -17.75 0.34
N GLY A 80 22.27 -16.70 0.95
CA GLY A 80 22.86 -15.35 1.01
C GLY A 80 22.63 -14.50 -0.25
N ARG A 81 22.01 -15.03 -1.31
CA ARG A 81 21.70 -14.25 -2.51
C ARG A 81 20.49 -13.33 -2.30
N PRO A 82 20.36 -12.22 -3.06
CA PRO A 82 19.17 -11.39 -3.01
C PRO A 82 17.90 -12.18 -3.32
N LEU A 83 16.82 -11.85 -2.62
CA LEU A 83 15.51 -12.44 -2.86
C LEU A 83 14.96 -11.97 -4.22
N ALA A 84 14.54 -12.92 -5.06
CA ALA A 84 14.00 -12.64 -6.38
C ALA A 84 12.67 -11.87 -6.34
N GLY A 85 12.26 -11.31 -7.48
CA GLY A 85 11.02 -10.52 -7.61
C GLY A 85 11.20 -9.01 -7.39
N CYS A 86 10.10 -8.26 -7.50
CA CYS A 86 10.13 -6.80 -7.48
C CYS A 86 10.27 -6.24 -6.05
N ALA A 87 11.40 -5.62 -5.76
CA ALA A 87 11.70 -5.01 -4.45
C ALA A 87 10.73 -3.90 -4.04
N ILE A 88 10.22 -3.10 -4.99
CA ILE A 88 9.18 -2.08 -4.73
C ILE A 88 7.88 -2.75 -4.30
N ALA A 89 7.40 -3.73 -5.07
CA ALA A 89 6.16 -4.44 -4.77
C ALA A 89 6.23 -5.17 -3.41
N ARG A 90 7.43 -5.68 -3.08
CA ARG A 90 7.72 -6.30 -1.79
C ARG A 90 7.57 -5.31 -0.63
N ALA A 91 8.26 -4.18 -0.68
CA ALA A 91 8.20 -3.13 0.35
C ALA A 91 6.76 -2.63 0.56
N ARG A 92 6.02 -2.36 -0.54
CA ARG A 92 4.61 -1.95 -0.47
C ARG A 92 3.73 -3.01 0.19
N ALA A 93 4.00 -4.29 -0.04
CA ALA A 93 3.21 -5.36 0.56
C ALA A 93 3.53 -5.59 2.04
N LEU A 94 4.79 -5.45 2.45
CA LEU A 94 5.19 -5.50 3.85
C LEU A 94 4.58 -4.33 4.63
N ALA A 95 4.65 -3.11 4.10
CA ALA A 95 3.97 -1.95 4.67
C ALA A 95 2.47 -2.22 4.87
N ARG A 96 1.77 -2.72 3.85
CA ARG A 96 0.34 -3.08 3.96
C ARG A 96 0.07 -4.20 4.96
N SER A 97 0.98 -5.17 5.08
CA SER A 97 0.84 -6.28 6.02
C SER A 97 0.85 -5.77 7.47
N HIS A 98 1.86 -4.97 7.82
CA HIS A 98 1.95 -4.36 9.15
C HIS A 98 0.78 -3.42 9.44
N LEU A 99 0.36 -2.60 8.46
CA LEU A 99 -0.83 -1.76 8.60
C LEU A 99 -2.11 -2.57 8.83
N GLY A 100 -2.28 -3.70 8.14
CA GLY A 100 -3.40 -4.61 8.33
C GLY A 100 -3.39 -5.29 9.70
N ALA A 101 -2.22 -5.50 10.28
CA ALA A 101 -2.04 -5.96 11.65
C ALA A 101 -2.19 -4.83 12.70
N GLY A 102 -2.38 -3.58 12.28
CA GLY A 102 -2.48 -2.42 13.16
C GLY A 102 -1.14 -1.85 13.62
N ASP A 103 -0.02 -2.44 13.21
CA ASP A 103 1.34 -1.99 13.57
C ASP A 103 1.87 -0.95 12.59
N ARG A 104 1.50 0.31 12.84
CA ARG A 104 1.98 1.44 12.00
C ARG A 104 3.47 1.68 12.16
N ARG A 105 4.04 1.38 13.32
CA ARG A 105 5.45 1.64 13.61
C ARG A 105 6.33 0.69 12.78
N ALA A 106 5.96 -0.59 12.71
CA ALA A 106 6.64 -1.54 11.82
C ALA A 106 6.37 -1.27 10.34
N ALA A 107 5.24 -0.64 9.99
CA ALA A 107 4.97 -0.27 8.59
C ALA A 107 5.86 0.87 8.07
N LEU A 108 6.26 1.82 8.91
CA LEU A 108 6.97 3.04 8.49
C LEU A 108 8.28 2.76 7.73
N PRO A 109 9.21 1.92 8.23
CA PRO A 109 10.43 1.60 7.49
C PRO A 109 10.16 1.02 6.09
N TRP A 110 9.10 0.24 5.95
CA TRP A 110 8.71 -0.35 4.66
C TRP A 110 8.05 0.66 3.72
N ILE A 111 7.33 1.65 4.26
CA ILE A 111 6.81 2.77 3.47
C ILE A 111 7.99 3.63 2.96
N ASP A 112 8.94 3.96 3.83
CA ASP A 112 10.14 4.73 3.47
C ASP A 112 10.96 4.03 2.40
N THR A 113 11.24 2.73 2.61
CA THR A 113 11.92 1.88 1.63
C THR A 113 11.20 1.87 0.28
N ALA A 114 9.86 1.81 0.27
CA ALA A 114 9.08 1.85 -0.97
C ALA A 114 9.18 3.21 -1.68
N ILE A 115 9.14 4.32 -0.92
CA ILE A 115 9.30 5.68 -1.46
C ILE A 115 10.67 5.84 -2.11
N GLU A 116 11.74 5.44 -1.42
CA GLU A 116 13.11 5.54 -1.92
C GLU A 116 13.28 4.77 -3.24
N ARG A 117 12.77 3.54 -3.28
CA ARG A 117 12.87 2.68 -4.47
C ARG A 117 12.04 3.19 -5.64
N GLU A 118 10.86 3.76 -5.39
CA GLU A 118 10.06 4.37 -6.46
C GLU A 118 10.73 5.61 -7.04
N ARG A 119 11.30 6.48 -6.19
CA ARG A 119 12.09 7.63 -6.64
C ARG A 119 13.28 7.19 -7.48
N ALA A 120 14.03 6.19 -7.02
CA ALA A 120 15.17 5.64 -7.76
C ALA A 120 14.76 5.04 -9.12
N ALA A 121 13.54 4.51 -9.22
CA ALA A 121 12.96 4.00 -10.46
C ALA A 121 12.29 5.09 -11.33
N GLY A 122 12.37 6.37 -10.94
CA GLY A 122 11.72 7.49 -11.66
C GLY A 122 10.19 7.50 -11.55
N ALA A 123 9.61 6.77 -10.60
CA ALA A 123 8.18 6.75 -10.33
C ALA A 123 7.80 7.81 -9.28
N ASP A 124 6.52 8.22 -9.30
CA ASP A 124 5.97 9.19 -8.35
C ASP A 124 5.42 8.48 -7.09
N PRO A 125 6.04 8.68 -5.90
CA PRO A 125 5.64 8.00 -4.67
C PRO A 125 4.58 8.77 -3.86
N ARG A 126 3.88 9.75 -4.44
CA ARG A 126 2.94 10.63 -3.69
C ARG A 126 1.88 9.88 -2.89
N ASP A 127 1.41 8.73 -3.39
CA ASP A 127 0.46 7.89 -2.66
C ASP A 127 1.09 7.26 -1.39
N LEU A 128 2.36 6.86 -1.47
CA LEU A 128 3.14 6.38 -0.32
C LEU A 128 3.49 7.50 0.65
N VAL A 129 3.83 8.70 0.17
CA VAL A 129 4.09 9.87 1.03
C VAL A 129 2.84 10.23 1.84
N LEU A 130 1.65 10.20 1.22
CA LEU A 130 0.40 10.42 1.93
C LEU A 130 0.15 9.33 2.99
N LEU A 131 0.48 8.07 2.69
CA LEU A 131 0.37 6.95 3.62
C LEU A 131 1.35 7.09 4.80
N ARG A 132 2.59 7.52 4.52
CA ARG A 132 3.64 7.82 5.51
C ARG A 132 3.16 8.91 6.47
N ALA A 133 2.73 10.05 5.94
CA ALA A 133 2.25 11.19 6.73
C ALA A 133 1.12 10.80 7.70
N LYS A 134 0.13 10.04 7.20
CA LYS A 134 -0.96 9.52 8.04
C LYS A 134 -0.46 8.58 9.13
N SER A 135 0.53 7.74 8.83
CA SER A 135 1.10 6.78 9.77
C SER A 135 1.95 7.46 10.85
N LEU A 136 2.77 8.44 10.46
CA LEU A 136 3.57 9.29 11.36
C LEU A 136 2.67 10.04 12.35
N ARG A 137 1.60 10.68 11.87
CA ARG A 137 0.67 11.39 12.76
C ARG A 137 0.07 10.47 13.82
N LEU A 138 -0.36 9.27 13.42
CA LEU A 138 -1.00 8.30 14.32
C LEU A 138 -0.01 7.62 15.27
N THR A 139 1.29 7.79 15.07
CA THR A 139 2.36 7.31 15.94
C THR A 139 2.98 8.41 16.80
N GLY A 140 2.47 9.65 16.70
CA GLY A 140 2.91 10.81 17.49
C GLY A 140 3.99 11.66 16.84
N GLU A 141 4.44 11.31 15.63
CA GLU A 141 5.46 12.06 14.89
C GLU A 141 4.87 13.21 14.08
N SER A 142 4.16 14.12 14.76
CA SER A 142 3.41 15.23 14.14
C SER A 142 4.27 16.15 13.27
N ALA A 143 5.52 16.43 13.66
CA ALA A 143 6.41 17.31 12.90
C ALA A 143 6.78 16.71 11.53
N ALA A 144 7.16 15.42 11.51
CA ALA A 144 7.48 14.72 10.27
C ALA A 144 6.22 14.53 9.40
N ALA A 145 5.08 14.21 10.01
CA ALA A 145 3.80 14.14 9.30
C ALA A 145 3.43 15.47 8.65
N ARG A 146 3.61 16.58 9.36
CA ARG A 146 3.36 17.94 8.86
C ARG A 146 4.23 18.24 7.65
N ALA A 147 5.53 17.96 7.72
CA ALA A 147 6.45 18.18 6.61
C ALA A 147 6.03 17.42 5.33
N ASP A 148 5.59 16.15 5.48
CA ASP A 148 5.08 15.38 4.33
C ASP A 148 3.79 15.97 3.76
N PHE A 149 2.84 16.39 4.60
CA PHE A 149 1.62 17.03 4.13
C PHE A 149 1.88 18.38 3.44
N GLU A 150 2.81 19.18 3.96
CA GLU A 150 3.25 20.44 3.34
C GLU A 150 3.91 20.18 1.98
N ALA A 151 4.79 19.18 1.87
CA ALA A 151 5.41 18.79 0.60
C ALA A 151 4.37 18.33 -0.43
N LEU A 152 3.38 17.52 -0.02
CA LEU A 152 2.28 17.11 -0.89
C LEU A 152 1.46 18.32 -1.36
N ALA A 153 1.15 19.24 -0.46
CA ALA A 153 0.39 20.46 -0.74
C ALA A 153 1.15 21.46 -1.62
N ALA A 154 2.49 21.49 -1.57
CA ALA A 154 3.32 22.36 -2.40
C ALA A 154 3.55 21.80 -3.82
N GLY A 155 3.36 20.51 -4.03
CA GLY A 155 3.52 19.86 -5.34
C GLY A 155 2.31 20.01 -6.27
N PRO A 156 2.25 19.22 -7.36
CA PRO A 156 1.15 19.24 -8.32
C PRO A 156 -0.20 18.98 -7.65
N GLU A 157 -1.22 19.75 -8.04
CA GLU A 157 -2.58 19.48 -7.62
C GLU A 157 -3.06 18.16 -8.22
N ASP A 158 -3.31 17.18 -7.36
CA ASP A 158 -3.70 15.82 -7.74
C ASP A 158 -4.66 15.24 -6.70
N ARG A 159 -5.03 13.96 -6.88
CA ARG A 159 -5.92 13.25 -5.95
C ARG A 159 -5.37 13.11 -4.52
N HIS A 160 -4.08 13.37 -4.30
CA HIS A 160 -3.45 13.28 -2.97
C HIS A 160 -3.44 14.64 -2.26
N THR A 161 -3.71 15.73 -2.99
CA THR A 161 -3.61 17.10 -2.50
C THR A 161 -4.73 17.45 -1.51
N THR A 162 -6.00 17.19 -1.86
CA THR A 162 -7.14 17.44 -0.95
C THR A 162 -7.01 16.69 0.38
N PRO A 163 -6.75 15.37 0.43
CA PRO A 163 -6.57 14.68 1.70
C PRO A 163 -5.34 15.20 2.48
N ALA A 164 -4.26 15.59 1.82
CA ALA A 164 -3.10 16.20 2.50
C ALA A 164 -3.44 17.55 3.16
N LEU A 165 -4.12 18.43 2.43
CA LEU A 165 -4.55 19.74 2.95
C LEU A 165 -5.52 19.62 4.14
N ILE A 166 -6.46 18.67 4.11
CA ILE A 166 -7.37 18.44 5.23
C ILE A 166 -6.61 18.01 6.49
N GLU A 167 -5.65 17.09 6.36
CA GLU A 167 -4.86 16.63 7.51
C GLU A 167 -3.87 17.70 8.00
N LEU A 168 -3.29 18.47 7.09
CA LEU A 168 -2.46 19.64 7.42
C LEU A 168 -3.26 20.69 8.20
N ALA A 169 -4.49 21.00 7.79
CA ALA A 169 -5.35 21.93 8.50
C ALA A 169 -5.65 21.46 9.94
N LYS A 170 -5.78 20.15 10.18
CA LYS A 170 -5.94 19.60 11.54
C LYS A 170 -4.68 19.80 12.39
N LEU A 171 -3.49 19.53 11.82
CA LEU A 171 -2.22 19.71 12.54
C LEU A 171 -1.96 21.18 12.86
N LEU A 172 -2.21 22.09 11.92
CA LEU A 172 -2.09 23.53 12.13
C LEU A 172 -3.06 24.02 13.22
N GLU A 173 -4.29 23.52 13.21
CA GLU A 173 -5.29 23.87 14.22
C GLU A 173 -4.94 23.33 15.61
N HIS A 174 -4.55 22.06 15.71
CA HIS A 174 -4.43 21.36 16.99
C HIS A 174 -3.06 21.58 17.64
N ASP A 175 -1.99 21.43 16.85
CA ASP A 175 -0.62 21.39 17.37
C ASP A 175 -0.02 22.81 17.37
N ALA A 176 -0.12 23.52 16.25
CA ALA A 176 0.48 24.85 16.10
C ALA A 176 -0.40 26.00 16.59
N LYS A 177 -1.72 25.77 16.77
CA LYS A 177 -2.74 26.82 17.02
C LYS A 177 -2.68 27.96 16.00
N ASP A 178 -2.27 27.66 14.77
CA ASP A 178 -2.22 28.61 13.66
C ASP A 178 -3.55 28.53 12.90
N PHE A 179 -4.55 29.27 13.38
CA PHE A 179 -5.89 29.23 12.81
C PHE A 179 -5.96 29.90 11.43
N ALA A 180 -5.12 30.90 11.18
CA ALA A 180 -5.02 31.55 9.88
C ALA A 180 -4.52 30.57 8.81
N ALA A 181 -3.40 29.88 9.06
CA ALA A 181 -2.88 28.89 8.13
C ALA A 181 -3.83 27.69 7.98
N ALA A 182 -4.45 27.23 9.08
CA ALA A 182 -5.43 26.14 9.03
C ALA A 182 -6.66 26.50 8.17
N HIS A 183 -7.15 27.75 8.29
CA HIS A 183 -8.28 28.25 7.51
C HIS A 183 -7.91 28.36 6.03
N ALA A 184 -6.78 28.99 5.70
CA ALA A 184 -6.30 29.11 4.32
C ALA A 184 -6.12 27.73 3.66
N THR A 185 -5.54 26.77 4.38
CA THR A 185 -5.37 25.38 3.93
C THR A 185 -6.71 24.71 3.65
N SER A 186 -7.73 24.94 4.50
CA SER A 186 -9.08 24.39 4.32
C SER A 186 -9.81 24.99 3.11
N LEU A 187 -9.66 26.30 2.87
CA LEU A 187 -10.21 26.96 1.68
C LEU A 187 -9.60 26.38 0.39
N ARG A 188 -8.28 26.19 0.38
CA ARG A 188 -7.58 25.57 -0.76
C ARG A 188 -8.03 24.14 -0.99
N ALA A 189 -8.24 23.35 0.06
CA ALA A 189 -8.78 21.99 -0.07
C ALA A 189 -10.17 21.97 -0.70
N ARG A 190 -11.03 22.92 -0.33
CA ARG A 190 -12.41 23.07 -0.85
C ARG A 190 -12.43 23.42 -2.32
N ASP A 191 -11.49 24.24 -2.77
CA ASP A 191 -11.35 24.63 -4.17
C ASP A 191 -10.80 23.49 -5.06
N ILE A 192 -9.85 22.70 -4.54
CA ILE A 192 -9.24 21.59 -5.29
C ILE A 192 -10.14 20.35 -5.33
N ALA A 193 -10.87 20.06 -4.24
CA ALA A 193 -11.68 18.85 -4.11
C ALA A 193 -12.57 18.55 -5.34
N PRO A 194 -13.43 19.47 -5.84
CA PRO A 194 -14.30 19.20 -6.99
C PRO A 194 -13.53 19.04 -8.31
N ARG A 195 -12.28 19.52 -8.39
CA ARG A 195 -11.42 19.42 -9.59
C ARG A 195 -10.68 18.08 -9.67
N ARG A 196 -10.50 17.38 -8.53
CA ARG A 196 -9.66 16.17 -8.42
C ARG A 196 -10.40 14.93 -7.93
N HIS A 197 -11.61 15.08 -7.40
CA HIS A 197 -12.41 13.99 -6.84
C HIS A 197 -13.84 14.02 -7.37
N THR A 198 -14.49 12.87 -7.37
CA THR A 198 -15.89 12.71 -7.81
C THR A 198 -16.64 11.73 -6.91
N GLY A 199 -17.96 11.68 -7.05
CA GLY A 199 -18.82 10.73 -6.35
C GLY A 199 -18.71 10.82 -4.83
N ARG A 200 -18.70 9.65 -4.17
CA ARG A 200 -18.72 9.54 -2.69
C ARG A 200 -17.52 10.19 -2.02
N GLU A 201 -16.36 10.16 -2.65
CA GLU A 201 -15.14 10.75 -2.07
C GLU A 201 -15.24 12.28 -2.03
N LEU A 202 -15.69 12.90 -3.13
CA LEU A 202 -15.94 14.35 -3.16
C LEU A 202 -16.97 14.77 -2.11
N THR A 203 -18.10 14.04 -2.01
CA THR A 203 -19.13 14.33 -1.01
C THR A 203 -18.58 14.26 0.42
N ALA A 204 -17.72 13.27 0.71
CA ALA A 204 -17.10 13.15 2.03
C ALA A 204 -16.16 14.33 2.34
N PHE A 205 -15.36 14.77 1.36
CA PHE A 205 -14.50 15.95 1.54
C PHE A 205 -15.30 17.23 1.71
N GLN A 206 -16.35 17.45 0.91
CA GLN A 206 -17.23 18.61 1.05
C GLN A 206 -17.88 18.65 2.44
N ALA A 207 -18.42 17.53 2.93
CA ALA A 207 -19.03 17.46 4.25
C ALA A 207 -18.04 17.73 5.42
N ASP A 208 -16.76 17.38 5.28
CA ASP A 208 -15.71 17.80 6.24
C ASP A 208 -15.45 19.31 6.15
N LEU A 209 -15.25 19.82 4.94
CA LEU A 209 -14.81 21.18 4.67
C LEU A 209 -15.89 22.23 4.95
N ASP A 210 -17.17 21.91 4.73
CA ASP A 210 -18.32 22.76 5.03
C ASP A 210 -18.45 23.03 6.54
N ARG A 211 -18.05 22.06 7.37
CA ARG A 211 -18.00 22.22 8.84
C ARG A 211 -16.71 22.86 9.31
N ARG A 212 -15.57 22.48 8.71
CA ARG A 212 -14.23 22.92 9.12
C ARG A 212 -13.99 24.40 8.82
N THR A 213 -14.31 24.84 7.60
CA THR A 213 -13.93 26.17 7.11
C THR A 213 -14.54 27.31 7.94
N PRO A 214 -15.86 27.35 8.18
CA PRO A 214 -16.47 28.43 8.98
C PRO A 214 -15.98 28.42 10.44
N ARG A 215 -15.79 27.22 10.99
CA ARG A 215 -15.29 27.03 12.36
C ARG A 215 -13.87 27.57 12.53
N LEU A 216 -12.98 27.36 11.55
CA LEU A 216 -11.62 27.89 11.56
C LEU A 216 -11.60 29.40 11.34
N ALA A 217 -12.43 29.93 10.43
CA ALA A 217 -12.57 31.38 10.24
C ALA A 217 -12.96 32.09 11.55
N ALA A 218 -13.94 31.55 12.28
CA ALA A 218 -14.34 32.10 13.58
C ALA A 218 -13.23 32.02 14.65
N LYS A 219 -12.37 30.99 14.62
CA LYS A 219 -11.22 30.88 15.53
C LYS A 219 -10.11 31.87 15.16
N GLN A 220 -9.86 32.07 13.87
CA GLN A 220 -8.91 33.04 13.36
C GLN A 220 -9.27 34.46 13.83
N VAL A 221 -10.51 34.90 13.60
CA VAL A 221 -10.97 36.25 14.01
C VAL A 221 -10.80 36.47 15.52
N ARG A 222 -11.17 35.48 16.34
CA ARG A 222 -10.97 35.57 17.80
C ARG A 222 -9.50 35.72 18.17
N GLN A 223 -8.61 34.92 17.57
CA GLN A 223 -7.17 35.01 17.84
C GLN A 223 -6.55 36.34 17.40
N GLU A 224 -7.05 36.94 16.32
CA GLU A 224 -6.62 38.28 15.87
C GLU A 224 -7.08 39.37 16.86
N SER A 225 -8.33 39.31 17.33
CA SER A 225 -8.85 40.22 18.35
C SER A 225 -8.09 40.13 19.68
N ASP A 226 -7.77 38.91 20.12
CA ASP A 226 -7.03 38.67 21.36
C ASP A 226 -5.57 39.19 21.28
N ARG A 227 -4.98 39.26 20.08
CA ARG A 227 -3.64 39.84 19.86
C ARG A 227 -3.63 41.36 19.77
N ALA A 228 -4.78 41.97 19.48
CA ALA A 228 -4.93 43.42 19.33
C ALA A 228 -5.30 44.13 20.65
N THR A 229 -5.62 43.37 21.70
CA THR A 229 -5.96 43.84 23.04
C THR A 229 -4.76 43.71 23.97
#